data_AF-A0A535CU40-F1
#
_entry.id   AF-A0A535CU40-F1
#
_cell.length_a   1.000
_cell.length_b   1.000
_cell.length_c   1.000
_cell.angle_alpha   90.00
_cell.angle_beta   90.00
_cell.angle_gamma   90.00
#
_symmetry.space_group_name_H-M   'P 1'
#
loop_
_entity.id
_entity.type
_entity.pdbx_description
1 polymer ?
#
loop_
_entity_poly.entity_id
_entity_poly.type
_entity_poly.pdbx_seq_one_letter_code
_entity_poly.pdbx_strand_id
1 'polypeptide(L)'
;MTTCAYCGRANDAGAQYCMDCGKPLTKAAAAAAKQAAAAAPAATPSGSGNAQLQSSDIGTLASGQGCPFCGEPVDGVQPYCPHCGRRLSAPGSGPACARCGAPVKLGAKFCATCGATLDAGLSRPSSRPAPRMEFLVKLVLLDEIGHAVKTFDSTRRDTTLGRQDGDVRFPDDPFLSPMHAKLSWEDDRLMVRDLGSRNGTWVFLEEPYRLMDGDLLLVGSQIFRFRRLGYPGPFAPEADATKRMGSLIPSADIASLVQLRADGSSRDVIQLSPGRDVLIGRERGDWIFPYDPSMSGQHAQIRSEDADFVLVDAGSRNGVAIAARGAMPLKDGSRILVGDKLLRVEIPA
;
A
#
# COMPACT_ATOMS: atom_id res chain seq x y z
N MET A 1 22.70 -11.77 19.19
CA MET A 1 22.01 -11.23 18.00
C MET A 1 20.95 -12.22 17.57
N THR A 2 19.76 -11.75 17.24
CA THR A 2 18.64 -12.61 16.81
C THR A 2 18.29 -12.28 15.37
N THR A 3 18.46 -13.24 14.47
CA THR A 3 18.17 -13.07 13.04
C THR A 3 16.67 -13.24 12.80
N CYS A 4 16.07 -12.31 12.06
CA CYS A 4 14.67 -12.37 11.71
C CYS A 4 14.42 -13.54 10.74
N ALA A 5 13.52 -14.46 11.11
CA ALA A 5 13.14 -15.58 10.26
C ALA A 5 12.35 -15.18 8.99
N TYR A 6 11.84 -13.94 8.94
CA TYR A 6 11.03 -13.45 7.81
C TYR A 6 11.85 -12.66 6.78
N CYS A 7 12.72 -11.75 7.23
CA CYS A 7 13.50 -10.89 6.34
C CYS A 7 15.03 -11.08 6.44
N GLY A 8 15.52 -11.95 7.32
CA GLY A 8 16.94 -12.24 7.48
C GLY A 8 17.77 -11.19 8.22
N ARG A 9 17.18 -10.05 8.64
CA ARG A 9 17.89 -8.98 9.35
C ARG A 9 18.41 -9.45 10.72
N ALA A 10 19.64 -9.09 11.07
CA ALA A 10 20.16 -9.21 12.42
C ALA A 10 19.57 -8.12 13.33
N ASN A 11 18.98 -8.53 14.46
CA ASN A 11 18.41 -7.65 15.48
C ASN A 11 19.20 -7.78 16.79
N ASP A 12 19.09 -6.76 17.63
CA ASP A 12 19.72 -6.72 18.94
C ASP A 12 19.27 -7.89 19.83
N ALA A 13 20.14 -8.29 20.76
CA ALA A 13 19.83 -9.37 21.70
C ALA A 13 18.65 -8.96 22.59
N GLY A 14 17.53 -9.71 22.52
CA GLY A 14 16.31 -9.45 23.29
C GLY A 14 15.20 -8.72 22.54
N ALA A 15 15.43 -8.32 21.27
CA ALA A 15 14.40 -7.69 20.44
C ALA A 15 13.15 -8.58 20.31
N GLN A 16 11.98 -8.03 20.67
CA GLN A 16 10.69 -8.73 20.60
C GLN A 16 10.09 -8.70 19.19
N TYR A 17 10.40 -7.66 18.41
CA TYR A 17 9.95 -7.45 17.05
C TYR A 17 11.13 -7.10 16.14
N CYS A 18 11.04 -7.47 14.88
CA CYS A 18 12.06 -7.14 13.89
C CYS A 18 12.03 -5.65 13.58
N MET A 19 13.19 -5.01 13.63
CA MET A 19 13.31 -3.57 13.39
C MET A 19 13.05 -3.17 11.92
N ASP A 20 13.21 -4.10 10.98
CA ASP A 20 12.99 -3.82 9.56
C ASP A 20 11.56 -4.16 9.11
N CYS A 21 11.02 -5.33 9.48
CA CYS A 21 9.72 -5.80 8.98
C CYS A 21 8.59 -5.83 10.03
N GLY A 22 8.87 -5.45 11.28
CA GLY A 22 7.88 -5.40 12.37
C GLY A 22 7.35 -6.75 12.85
N LYS A 23 7.78 -7.87 12.25
CA LYS A 23 7.32 -9.21 12.64
C LYS A 23 7.86 -9.62 14.02
N PRO A 24 7.05 -10.32 14.84
CA PRO A 24 7.50 -10.79 16.14
C PRO A 24 8.63 -11.80 15.99
N LEU A 25 9.71 -11.58 16.74
CA LEU A 25 10.88 -12.46 16.79
C LEU A 25 10.77 -13.55 17.86
N THR A 26 9.88 -13.35 18.83
CA THR A 26 9.64 -14.30 19.93
C THR A 26 8.22 -14.85 19.89
N LYS A 27 8.02 -16.06 20.42
CA LYS A 27 6.68 -16.66 20.57
C LYS A 27 5.78 -15.81 21.48
N ALA A 28 6.36 -15.16 22.49
CA ALA A 28 5.63 -14.25 23.39
C ALA A 28 5.11 -13.00 22.64
N ALA A 29 5.97 -12.37 21.83
CA ALA A 29 5.58 -11.23 20.99
C ALA A 29 4.52 -11.60 19.94
N ALA A 30 4.58 -12.83 19.41
CA ALA A 30 3.57 -13.36 18.48
C ALA A 30 2.21 -13.62 19.15
N ALA A 31 2.21 -14.10 20.40
CA ALA A 31 1.00 -14.30 21.19
C ALA A 31 0.35 -12.98 21.60
N ALA A 32 1.15 -11.99 22.02
CA ALA A 32 0.68 -10.64 22.35
C ALA A 32 0.08 -9.93 21.13
N ALA A 33 0.69 -10.07 19.95
CA ALA A 33 0.15 -9.51 18.70
C ALA A 33 -1.20 -10.14 18.31
N LYS A 34 -1.40 -11.44 18.57
CA LYS A 34 -2.69 -12.13 18.35
C LYS A 34 -3.77 -11.68 19.35
N GLN A 35 -3.40 -11.44 20.60
CA GLN A 35 -4.33 -10.95 21.63
C GLN A 35 -4.76 -9.51 21.38
N ALA A 36 -3.85 -8.64 20.93
CA ALA A 36 -4.17 -7.27 20.54
C ALA A 36 -5.12 -7.20 19.34
N ALA A 37 -4.98 -8.11 18.36
CA ALA A 37 -5.90 -8.21 17.22
C ALA A 37 -7.30 -8.70 17.61
N ALA A 38 -7.45 -9.42 18.73
CA ALA A 38 -8.73 -9.90 19.25
C ALA A 38 -9.43 -8.88 20.18
N ALA A 39 -8.73 -7.83 20.61
CA ALA A 39 -9.22 -6.82 21.57
C ALA A 39 -9.65 -5.49 20.92
N ALA A 40 -9.62 -5.38 19.59
CA ALA A 40 -10.12 -4.21 18.88
C ALA A 40 -11.67 -4.17 18.96
N PRO A 41 -12.31 -3.03 19.33
CA PRO A 41 -13.74 -2.97 19.52
C PRO A 41 -14.50 -3.00 18.18
N ALA A 42 -15.46 -3.92 18.07
CA ALA A 42 -16.40 -3.97 16.96
C ALA A 42 -17.47 -2.87 17.14
N ALA A 43 -17.64 -2.03 16.11
CA ALA A 43 -18.73 -1.07 16.03
C ALA A 43 -20.09 -1.81 15.98
N THR A 44 -21.01 -1.41 16.86
CA THR A 44 -22.33 -2.01 17.05
C THR A 44 -23.38 -1.29 16.20
N PRO A 45 -24.37 -2.00 15.61
CA PRO A 45 -25.71 -1.47 15.43
C PRO A 45 -26.67 -2.11 16.43
N SER A 46 -27.41 -1.26 17.13
CA SER A 46 -28.47 -1.58 18.08
C SER A 46 -29.70 -2.19 17.40
N GLY A 47 -30.34 -3.17 18.05
CA GLY A 47 -31.64 -3.68 17.61
C GLY A 47 -32.03 -5.00 18.28
N SER A 48 -32.59 -4.89 19.48
CA SER A 48 -33.07 -5.98 20.34
C SER A 48 -34.22 -6.78 19.71
N GLY A 49 -34.12 -8.12 19.78
CA GLY A 49 -35.20 -9.04 19.43
C GLY A 49 -34.88 -10.45 19.93
N ASN A 50 -35.44 -10.79 21.09
CA ASN A 50 -35.25 -12.06 21.78
C ASN A 50 -35.94 -13.18 20.98
N ALA A 51 -35.17 -14.09 20.37
CA ALA A 51 -35.71 -15.32 19.78
C ALA A 51 -34.69 -16.45 19.93
N GLN A 52 -35.00 -17.42 20.79
CA GLN A 52 -34.35 -18.72 20.84
C GLN A 52 -34.48 -19.38 19.47
N LEU A 53 -33.37 -19.42 18.72
CA LEU A 53 -33.29 -20.19 17.49
C LEU A 53 -33.01 -21.64 17.84
N GLN A 54 -34.10 -22.40 17.87
CA GLN A 54 -34.06 -23.83 17.68
C GLN A 54 -33.38 -24.14 16.34
N SER A 55 -32.47 -25.09 16.39
CA SER A 55 -31.88 -25.75 15.23
C SER A 55 -32.99 -26.38 14.38
N SER A 56 -33.31 -25.78 13.23
CA SER A 56 -34.15 -26.43 12.22
C SER A 56 -33.73 -25.96 10.82
N ASP A 57 -33.13 -26.90 10.10
CA ASP A 57 -33.00 -27.04 8.64
C ASP A 57 -32.32 -25.92 7.85
N ILE A 58 -30.99 -26.08 7.75
CA ILE A 58 -30.17 -25.50 6.68
C ILE A 58 -30.67 -26.10 5.37
N GLY A 59 -31.39 -25.30 4.58
CA GLY A 59 -31.76 -25.66 3.21
C GLY A 59 -30.50 -25.78 2.35
N THR A 60 -30.05 -27.01 2.13
CA THR A 60 -28.96 -27.36 1.21
C THR A 60 -29.42 -27.11 -0.23
N LEU A 61 -28.70 -26.26 -0.97
CA LEU A 61 -28.88 -26.18 -2.43
C LEU A 61 -28.45 -27.54 -3.03
N ALA A 62 -29.31 -28.16 -3.82
CA ALA A 62 -29.02 -29.43 -4.48
C ALA A 62 -27.94 -29.25 -5.57
N SER A 63 -27.12 -30.28 -5.75
CA SER A 63 -26.06 -30.33 -6.76
C SER A 63 -26.61 -30.01 -8.16
N GLY A 64 -26.02 -29.02 -8.84
CA GLY A 64 -26.41 -28.60 -10.19
C GLY A 64 -27.25 -27.31 -10.26
N GLN A 65 -27.51 -26.63 -9.15
CA GLN A 65 -28.10 -25.28 -9.17
C GLN A 65 -27.02 -24.19 -9.30
N GLY A 66 -27.18 -23.30 -10.28
CA GLY A 66 -26.32 -22.14 -10.44
C GLY A 66 -26.46 -21.15 -9.28
N CYS A 67 -25.40 -20.36 -9.05
CA CYS A 67 -25.38 -19.33 -8.03
C CYS A 67 -26.55 -18.35 -8.25
N PRO A 68 -27.44 -18.12 -7.26
CA PRO A 68 -28.61 -17.25 -7.41
C PRO A 68 -28.23 -15.77 -7.60
N PHE A 69 -26.96 -15.41 -7.42
CA PHE A 69 -26.46 -14.04 -7.57
C PHE A 69 -25.76 -13.77 -8.90
N CYS A 70 -24.89 -14.68 -9.37
CA CYS A 70 -24.10 -14.49 -10.59
C CYS A 70 -24.46 -15.47 -11.72
N GLY A 71 -25.30 -16.48 -11.46
CA GLY A 71 -25.76 -17.45 -12.46
C GLY A 71 -24.75 -18.56 -12.82
N GLU A 72 -23.49 -18.43 -12.43
CA GLU A 72 -22.45 -19.45 -12.67
C GLU A 72 -22.76 -20.76 -11.92
N PRO A 73 -22.50 -21.93 -12.52
CA PRO A 73 -22.70 -23.21 -11.86
C PRO A 73 -21.82 -23.30 -10.62
N VAL A 74 -22.41 -23.75 -9.51
CA VAL A 74 -21.66 -23.99 -8.28
C VAL A 74 -21.66 -25.49 -8.01
N ASP A 75 -20.47 -26.08 -8.06
CA ASP A 75 -20.30 -27.48 -7.72
C ASP A 75 -20.10 -27.63 -6.20
N GLY A 76 -21.11 -28.22 -5.56
CA GLY A 76 -21.04 -28.68 -4.18
C GLY A 76 -21.52 -27.72 -3.09
N VAL A 77 -21.49 -28.23 -1.86
CA VAL A 77 -22.01 -27.57 -0.65
C VAL A 77 -20.97 -26.59 -0.10
N GLN A 78 -20.66 -25.53 -0.85
CA GLN A 78 -19.76 -24.48 -0.37
C GLN A 78 -20.57 -23.30 0.18
N PRO A 79 -20.19 -22.75 1.37
CA PRO A 79 -20.92 -21.63 1.96
C PRO A 79 -20.79 -20.33 1.16
N TYR A 80 -19.83 -20.24 0.22
CA TYR A 80 -19.56 -19.08 -0.64
C TYR A 80 -19.41 -19.52 -2.10
N CYS A 81 -19.81 -18.66 -3.04
CA CYS A 81 -19.62 -18.89 -4.46
C CYS A 81 -18.14 -18.65 -4.86
N PRO A 82 -17.45 -19.61 -5.50
CA PRO A 82 -16.04 -19.47 -5.88
C PRO A 82 -15.80 -18.44 -6.99
N HIS A 83 -16.84 -18.04 -7.73
CA HIS A 83 -16.72 -17.07 -8.83
C HIS A 83 -16.94 -15.62 -8.38
N CYS A 84 -17.88 -15.36 -7.48
CA CYS A 84 -18.23 -14.00 -7.06
C CYS A 84 -18.01 -13.70 -5.56
N GLY A 85 -17.60 -14.70 -4.76
CA GLY A 85 -17.27 -14.55 -3.35
C GLY A 85 -18.47 -14.38 -2.39
N ARG A 86 -19.71 -14.36 -2.89
CA ARG A 86 -20.91 -14.18 -2.06
C ARG A 86 -21.30 -15.44 -1.29
N ARG A 87 -21.81 -15.25 -0.07
CA ARG A 87 -22.29 -16.34 0.81
C ARG A 87 -23.63 -16.88 0.33
N LEU A 88 -23.70 -18.16 -0.01
CA LEU A 88 -24.91 -18.82 -0.55
C LEU A 88 -25.95 -19.08 0.54
N SER A 89 -25.50 -19.30 1.79
CA SER A 89 -26.32 -19.76 2.93
C SER A 89 -26.61 -18.69 4.00
N ALA A 90 -26.42 -17.39 3.71
CA ALA A 90 -26.70 -16.33 4.68
C ALA A 90 -28.20 -15.98 4.77
N PRO A 91 -28.77 -15.70 5.95
CA PRO A 91 -30.12 -15.13 6.06
C PRO A 91 -30.21 -13.85 5.22
N GLY A 92 -31.20 -13.77 4.32
CA GLY A 92 -31.31 -12.67 3.35
C GLY A 92 -30.61 -12.89 2.01
N SER A 93 -30.00 -14.06 1.77
CA SER A 93 -29.46 -14.46 0.47
C SER A 93 -30.51 -14.98 -0.52
N GLY A 94 -31.78 -15.01 -0.13
CA GLY A 94 -32.91 -15.43 -0.97
C GLY A 94 -33.39 -14.34 -1.94
N PRO A 95 -34.29 -14.68 -2.87
CA PRO A 95 -34.91 -13.71 -3.78
C PRO A 95 -35.57 -12.58 -2.98
N ALA A 96 -35.44 -11.34 -3.47
CA ALA A 96 -36.10 -10.18 -2.87
C ALA A 96 -37.50 -9.98 -3.48
N CYS A 97 -38.44 -9.47 -2.67
CA CYS A 97 -39.77 -9.13 -3.15
C CYS A 97 -39.67 -7.98 -4.17
N ALA A 98 -40.18 -8.19 -5.39
CA ALA A 98 -40.17 -7.16 -6.44
C ALA A 98 -40.96 -5.88 -6.07
N ARG A 99 -41.89 -5.97 -5.10
CA ARG A 99 -42.72 -4.83 -4.67
C ARG A 99 -42.07 -3.98 -3.58
N CYS A 100 -41.36 -4.59 -2.63
CA CYS A 100 -40.86 -3.88 -1.44
C CYS A 100 -39.38 -4.12 -1.11
N GLY A 101 -38.69 -4.98 -1.86
CA GLY A 101 -37.28 -5.31 -1.64
C GLY A 101 -36.98 -6.20 -0.43
N ALA A 102 -37.98 -6.57 0.37
CA ALA A 102 -37.78 -7.43 1.53
C ALA A 102 -37.30 -8.83 1.11
N PRO A 103 -36.39 -9.47 1.88
CA PRO A 103 -35.90 -10.80 1.57
C PRO A 103 -37.04 -11.82 1.71
N VAL A 104 -37.16 -12.69 0.71
CA VAL A 104 -38.20 -13.73 0.66
C VAL A 104 -37.53 -15.10 0.79
N LYS A 105 -38.13 -15.98 1.61
CA LYS A 105 -37.72 -17.38 1.70
C LYS A 105 -37.98 -18.08 0.37
N LEU A 106 -37.03 -18.90 -0.10
CA LEU A 106 -37.22 -19.71 -1.30
C LEU A 106 -38.53 -20.52 -1.22
N GLY A 107 -39.39 -20.40 -2.23
CA GLY A 107 -40.68 -21.10 -2.32
C GLY A 107 -41.85 -20.44 -1.59
N ALA A 108 -41.71 -19.25 -1.03
CA ALA A 108 -42.85 -18.53 -0.45
C ALA A 108 -43.81 -18.03 -1.54
N LYS A 109 -45.12 -18.25 -1.35
CA LYS A 109 -46.18 -17.78 -2.28
C LYS A 109 -46.56 -16.32 -2.07
N PHE A 110 -46.19 -15.73 -0.93
CA PHE A 110 -46.49 -14.35 -0.57
C PHE A 110 -45.35 -13.71 0.25
N CYS A 111 -45.18 -12.40 0.11
CA CYS A 111 -44.21 -11.63 0.89
C CYS A 111 -44.76 -11.37 2.31
N ALA A 112 -44.01 -11.81 3.33
CA ALA A 112 -44.38 -11.61 4.74
C ALA A 112 -44.36 -10.14 5.20
N THR A 113 -43.71 -9.24 4.45
CA THR A 113 -43.58 -7.82 4.82
C THR A 113 -44.65 -6.93 4.17
N CYS A 114 -45.00 -7.18 2.89
CA CYS A 114 -45.94 -6.31 2.15
C CYS A 114 -47.19 -7.02 1.60
N GLY A 115 -47.32 -8.33 1.83
CA GLY A 115 -48.49 -9.12 1.40
C GLY A 115 -48.59 -9.39 -0.10
N ALA A 116 -47.57 -9.06 -0.90
CA ALA A 116 -47.58 -9.30 -2.35
C ALA A 116 -47.51 -10.80 -2.67
N THR A 117 -48.36 -11.27 -3.58
CA THR A 117 -48.33 -12.63 -4.14
C THR A 117 -47.14 -12.79 -5.09
N LEU A 118 -46.40 -13.89 -4.97
CA LEU A 118 -45.14 -14.15 -5.68
C LEU A 118 -45.31 -15.14 -6.86
N ASP A 119 -46.56 -15.43 -7.24
CA ASP A 119 -46.95 -16.51 -8.16
C ASP A 119 -46.85 -16.18 -9.66
N ALA A 120 -46.24 -15.06 -10.06
CA ALA A 120 -46.07 -14.76 -11.48
C ALA A 120 -44.73 -14.07 -11.74
N GLY A 121 -43.77 -14.87 -12.22
CA GLY A 121 -42.50 -14.40 -12.74
C GLY A 121 -41.53 -14.00 -11.65
N LEU A 122 -40.64 -14.93 -11.28
CA LEU A 122 -39.28 -14.54 -10.94
C LEU A 122 -38.72 -13.81 -12.17
N SER A 123 -38.96 -12.51 -12.26
CA SER A 123 -38.23 -11.64 -13.17
C SER A 123 -36.78 -11.80 -12.77
N ARG A 124 -36.08 -12.64 -13.54
CA ARG A 124 -34.63 -12.73 -13.57
C ARG A 124 -34.20 -11.27 -13.57
N PRO A 125 -33.47 -10.77 -12.56
CA PRO A 125 -32.98 -9.41 -12.64
C PRO A 125 -32.24 -9.37 -13.96
N SER A 126 -32.72 -8.55 -14.91
CA SER A 126 -31.91 -8.27 -16.07
C SER A 126 -30.70 -7.61 -15.45
N SER A 127 -29.61 -8.37 -15.31
CA SER A 127 -28.30 -7.81 -15.17
C SER A 127 -28.09 -7.09 -16.50
N ARG A 128 -28.63 -5.88 -16.61
CA ARG A 128 -27.95 -4.83 -17.34
C ARG A 128 -26.52 -4.95 -16.82
N PRO A 129 -25.53 -5.31 -17.65
CA PRO A 129 -24.18 -5.46 -17.17
C PRO A 129 -23.92 -4.18 -16.38
N ALA A 130 -23.58 -4.31 -15.09
CA ALA A 130 -22.91 -3.21 -14.43
C ALA A 130 -21.81 -2.78 -15.39
N PRO A 131 -21.62 -1.48 -15.66
CA PRO A 131 -20.58 -1.04 -16.58
C PRO A 131 -19.33 -1.82 -16.19
N ARG A 132 -18.83 -2.65 -17.12
CA ARG A 132 -17.56 -3.33 -16.90
C ARG A 132 -16.61 -2.18 -16.66
N MET A 133 -16.17 -1.98 -15.41
CA MET A 133 -15.04 -1.12 -15.18
C MET A 133 -13.92 -1.79 -15.94
N GLU A 134 -13.59 -1.20 -17.09
CA GLU A 134 -12.44 -1.60 -17.85
C GLU A 134 -11.25 -1.15 -17.01
N PHE A 135 -10.63 -2.11 -16.31
CA PHE A 135 -9.41 -1.91 -15.53
C PHE A 135 -8.21 -1.74 -16.46
N LEU A 136 -8.38 -0.92 -17.50
CA LEU A 136 -7.40 -0.74 -18.54
C LEU A 136 -6.28 0.14 -18.01
N VAL A 137 -5.09 -0.44 -17.92
CA VAL A 137 -3.86 0.26 -17.60
C VAL A 137 -2.82 -0.12 -18.63
N LYS A 138 -2.10 0.87 -19.15
CA LYS A 138 -0.92 0.64 -19.97
C LYS A 138 0.32 1.01 -19.18
N LEU A 139 1.31 0.14 -19.25
CA LEU A 139 2.61 0.34 -18.65
C LEU A 139 3.62 0.55 -19.78
N VAL A 140 4.07 1.78 -19.93
CA VAL A 140 5.02 2.17 -20.97
C VAL A 140 6.43 2.15 -20.38
N LEU A 141 7.24 1.21 -20.80
CA LEU A 141 8.67 1.15 -20.51
C LEU A 141 9.39 2.30 -21.20
N LEU A 142 10.16 3.05 -20.43
CA LEU A 142 10.96 4.17 -20.91
C LEU A 142 12.45 3.80 -20.96
N ASP A 143 13.18 4.34 -21.93
CA ASP A 143 14.65 4.32 -21.95
C ASP A 143 15.26 5.42 -21.06
N GLU A 144 16.59 5.51 -21.03
CA GLU A 144 17.32 6.52 -20.24
C GLU A 144 17.05 7.97 -20.68
N ILE A 145 16.57 8.17 -21.90
CA ILE A 145 16.26 9.49 -22.48
C ILE A 145 14.76 9.82 -22.27
N GLY A 146 13.95 8.83 -21.88
CA GLY A 146 12.52 8.97 -21.63
C GLY A 146 11.62 8.57 -22.81
N HIS A 147 12.16 7.94 -23.85
CA HIS A 147 11.35 7.45 -24.97
C HIS A 147 10.67 6.12 -24.64
N ALA A 148 9.46 5.94 -25.15
CA ALA A 148 8.71 4.70 -25.04
C ALA A 148 9.41 3.57 -25.83
N VAL A 149 9.87 2.54 -25.12
CA VAL A 149 10.53 1.36 -25.69
C VAL A 149 9.51 0.25 -25.93
N LYS A 150 8.62 0.03 -24.96
CA LYS A 150 7.66 -1.08 -25.00
C LYS A 150 6.44 -0.73 -24.16
N THR A 151 5.27 -1.17 -24.60
CA THR A 151 4.03 -1.00 -23.85
C THR A 151 3.47 -2.35 -23.43
N PHE A 152 2.99 -2.44 -22.20
CA PHE A 152 2.29 -3.59 -21.66
C PHE A 152 0.88 -3.17 -21.27
N ASP A 153 -0.11 -3.73 -21.95
CA ASP A 153 -1.51 -3.47 -21.66
C ASP A 153 -2.03 -4.50 -20.67
N SER A 154 -2.78 -4.05 -19.67
CA SER A 154 -3.50 -4.91 -18.75
C SER A 154 -4.93 -4.45 -18.58
N THR A 155 -5.86 -5.39 -18.65
CA THR A 155 -7.29 -5.21 -18.35
C THR A 155 -7.68 -5.89 -17.05
N ARG A 156 -6.69 -6.38 -16.29
CA ARG A 156 -6.89 -7.10 -15.04
C ARG A 156 -7.02 -6.10 -13.90
N ARG A 157 -7.86 -6.45 -12.92
CA ARG A 157 -7.94 -5.69 -11.67
C ARG A 157 -6.60 -5.60 -10.95
N ASP A 158 -5.83 -6.68 -11.03
CA ASP A 158 -4.51 -6.80 -10.46
C ASP A 158 -3.49 -7.11 -11.57
N THR A 159 -2.39 -6.36 -11.60
CA THR A 159 -1.26 -6.60 -12.52
C THR A 159 0.03 -6.69 -11.73
N THR A 160 0.75 -7.79 -11.87
CA THR A 160 1.98 -8.06 -11.13
C THR A 160 3.22 -7.86 -12.01
N LEU A 161 4.26 -7.29 -11.42
CA LEU A 161 5.55 -6.98 -12.04
C LEU A 161 6.63 -7.84 -11.39
N GLY A 162 7.50 -8.45 -12.18
CA GLY A 162 8.57 -9.29 -11.65
C GLY A 162 9.64 -9.67 -12.66
N ARG A 163 10.73 -10.28 -12.17
CA ARG A 163 11.79 -10.82 -13.02
C ARG A 163 11.39 -12.14 -13.67
N GLN A 164 10.85 -13.06 -12.87
CA GLN A 164 10.54 -14.43 -13.29
C GLN A 164 9.03 -14.72 -13.23
N ASP A 165 8.37 -14.17 -12.22
CA ASP A 165 6.95 -14.37 -11.95
C ASP A 165 6.16 -13.09 -12.25
N GLY A 166 4.85 -13.23 -12.36
CA GLY A 166 3.91 -12.12 -12.57
C GLY A 166 3.40 -11.99 -14.01
N ASP A 167 2.59 -10.96 -14.23
CA ASP A 167 1.93 -10.67 -15.51
C ASP A 167 2.89 -9.97 -16.49
N VAL A 168 3.66 -8.99 -15.99
CA VAL A 168 4.70 -8.28 -16.74
C VAL A 168 6.07 -8.71 -16.22
N ARG A 169 6.91 -9.20 -17.14
CA ARG A 169 8.18 -9.85 -16.80
C ARG A 169 9.37 -9.19 -17.46
N PHE A 170 10.45 -9.08 -16.69
CA PHE A 170 11.75 -8.57 -17.13
C PHE A 170 12.85 -9.58 -16.77
N PRO A 171 12.99 -10.70 -17.51
CA PRO A 171 13.86 -11.82 -17.14
C PRO A 171 15.35 -11.46 -17.07
N ASP A 172 15.77 -10.49 -17.88
CA ASP A 172 17.17 -10.09 -18.01
C ASP A 172 17.61 -9.03 -17.00
N ASP A 173 16.69 -8.52 -16.16
CA ASP A 173 17.00 -7.48 -15.18
C ASP A 173 17.44 -8.10 -13.84
N PRO A 174 18.72 -8.00 -13.44
CA PRO A 174 19.19 -8.59 -12.19
C PRO A 174 18.74 -7.82 -10.93
N PHE A 175 18.25 -6.59 -11.07
CA PHE A 175 17.78 -5.74 -9.99
C PHE A 175 16.29 -5.97 -9.65
N LEU A 176 15.54 -6.68 -10.49
CA LEU A 176 14.18 -7.11 -10.16
C LEU A 176 14.14 -8.41 -9.32
N SER A 177 13.36 -8.40 -8.24
CA SER A 177 12.93 -9.63 -7.57
C SER A 177 12.03 -10.51 -8.46
N PRO A 178 11.99 -11.84 -8.25
CA PRO A 178 11.13 -12.75 -9.02
C PRO A 178 9.68 -12.28 -9.12
N MET A 179 9.11 -11.87 -7.99
CA MET A 179 7.86 -11.13 -7.84
C MET A 179 8.20 -9.82 -7.12
N HIS A 180 7.97 -8.67 -7.73
CA HIS A 180 8.53 -7.39 -7.28
C HIS A 180 7.47 -6.43 -6.76
N ALA A 181 6.47 -6.13 -7.59
CA ALA A 181 5.44 -5.15 -7.29
C ALA A 181 4.08 -5.61 -7.81
N LYS A 182 3.02 -5.05 -7.23
CA LYS A 182 1.65 -5.26 -7.67
C LYS A 182 0.98 -3.91 -7.90
N LEU A 183 0.31 -3.80 -9.03
CA LEU A 183 -0.68 -2.78 -9.32
C LEU A 183 -2.07 -3.35 -9.04
N SER A 184 -2.88 -2.66 -8.26
CA SER A 184 -4.26 -3.04 -7.92
C SER A 184 -5.21 -1.88 -8.10
N TRP A 185 -6.37 -2.15 -8.71
CA TRP A 185 -7.49 -1.21 -8.73
C TRP A 185 -8.31 -1.34 -7.44
N GLU A 186 -8.23 -0.30 -6.61
CA GLU A 186 -8.90 -0.17 -5.31
C GLU A 186 -9.70 1.15 -5.30
N ASP A 187 -11.01 1.08 -5.06
CA ASP A 187 -11.91 2.25 -5.02
C ASP A 187 -11.70 3.23 -6.20
N ASP A 188 -11.67 2.68 -7.43
CA ASP A 188 -11.43 3.39 -8.71
C ASP A 188 -10.08 4.11 -8.82
N ARG A 189 -9.12 3.76 -7.97
CA ARG A 189 -7.75 4.27 -7.99
C ARG A 189 -6.79 3.13 -8.29
N LEU A 190 -5.83 3.41 -9.16
CA LEU A 190 -4.72 2.50 -9.36
C LEU A 190 -3.73 2.68 -8.20
N MET A 191 -3.42 1.59 -7.51
CA MET A 191 -2.50 1.57 -6.40
C MET A 191 -1.29 0.71 -6.75
N VAL A 192 -0.09 1.13 -6.36
CA VAL A 192 1.12 0.28 -6.41
C VAL A 192 1.52 -0.15 -5.01
N ARG A 193 1.91 -1.42 -4.90
CA ARG A 193 2.45 -2.02 -3.68
C ARG A 193 3.74 -2.75 -4.01
N ASP A 194 4.77 -2.47 -3.23
CA ASP A 194 5.95 -3.32 -3.19
C ASP A 194 5.61 -4.67 -2.53
N LEU A 195 6.08 -5.77 -3.11
CA LEU A 195 5.82 -7.13 -2.63
C LEU A 195 6.96 -7.71 -1.78
N GLY A 196 7.75 -6.85 -1.14
CA GLY A 196 8.95 -7.23 -0.39
C GLY A 196 10.14 -7.43 -1.33
N SER A 197 10.27 -6.57 -2.32
CA SER A 197 11.36 -6.63 -3.29
C SER A 197 12.71 -6.31 -2.63
N ARG A 198 13.80 -6.75 -3.25
CA ARG A 198 15.17 -6.52 -2.74
C ARG A 198 15.58 -5.04 -2.83
N ASN A 199 15.21 -4.39 -3.93
CA ASN A 199 15.67 -3.03 -4.27
C ASN A 199 14.59 -1.96 -4.14
N GLY A 200 13.39 -2.35 -3.71
CA GLY A 200 12.25 -1.47 -3.56
C GLY A 200 11.57 -1.12 -4.89
N THR A 201 10.29 -0.77 -4.79
CA THR A 201 9.52 -0.12 -5.84
C THR A 201 9.52 1.38 -5.57
N TRP A 202 9.97 2.19 -6.52
CA TRP A 202 10.08 3.65 -6.34
C TRP A 202 8.99 4.35 -7.11
N VAL A 203 8.29 5.29 -6.47
CA VAL A 203 7.22 6.10 -7.06
C VAL A 203 7.71 7.53 -7.20
N PHE A 204 7.76 8.04 -8.42
CA PHE A 204 8.20 9.41 -8.67
C PHE A 204 7.17 10.42 -8.23
N LEU A 205 7.65 11.52 -7.65
CA LEU A 205 6.81 12.61 -7.18
C LEU A 205 6.25 13.42 -8.35
N GLU A 206 4.97 13.72 -8.26
CA GLU A 206 4.27 14.69 -9.12
C GLU A 206 3.92 15.96 -8.35
N GLU A 207 3.84 15.85 -7.03
CA GLU A 207 3.46 16.90 -6.09
C GLU A 207 4.39 16.84 -4.86
N PRO A 208 4.51 17.94 -4.10
CA PRO A 208 5.24 17.95 -2.83
C PRO A 208 4.78 16.82 -1.90
N TYR A 209 5.75 16.09 -1.32
CA TYR A 209 5.48 14.92 -0.50
C TYR A 209 5.89 15.15 0.96
N ARG A 210 4.93 15.06 1.88
CA ARG A 210 5.19 15.17 3.32
C ARG A 210 5.90 13.91 3.82
N LEU A 211 7.13 14.08 4.29
CA LEU A 211 7.98 12.98 4.72
C LEU A 211 7.50 12.36 6.03
N MET A 212 7.49 11.03 6.08
CA MET A 212 7.20 10.23 7.27
C MET A 212 8.46 9.50 7.74
N ASP A 213 8.58 9.27 9.05
CA ASP A 213 9.72 8.55 9.62
C ASP A 213 9.91 7.20 8.94
N GLY A 214 11.14 6.95 8.47
CA GLY A 214 11.52 5.73 7.77
C GLY A 214 11.40 5.78 6.25
N ASP A 215 10.89 6.86 5.67
CA ASP A 215 10.80 7.00 4.21
C ASP A 215 12.17 6.92 3.54
N LEU A 216 12.21 6.25 2.40
CA LEU A 216 13.39 6.19 1.54
C LEU A 216 13.15 7.09 0.32
N LEU A 217 14.11 7.95 0.05
CA LEU A 217 14.12 8.91 -1.03
C LEU A 217 15.19 8.49 -2.05
N LEU A 218 14.86 8.54 -3.33
CA LEU A 218 15.79 8.41 -4.44
C LEU A 218 15.94 9.78 -5.10
N VAL A 219 17.17 10.31 -5.09
CA VAL A 219 17.52 11.61 -5.71
C VAL A 219 18.81 11.40 -6.50
N GLY A 220 18.73 11.46 -7.83
CA GLY A 220 19.80 10.92 -8.68
C GLY A 220 20.01 9.43 -8.40
N SER A 221 21.23 9.03 -8.05
CA SER A 221 21.60 7.66 -7.66
C SER A 221 21.76 7.50 -6.15
N GLN A 222 21.46 8.56 -5.39
CA GLN A 222 21.57 8.56 -3.94
C GLN A 222 20.27 8.09 -3.30
N ILE A 223 20.41 7.20 -2.31
CA ILE A 223 19.30 6.77 -1.47
C ILE A 223 19.47 7.42 -0.09
N PHE A 224 18.44 8.13 0.35
CA PHE A 224 18.39 8.73 1.69
C PHE A 224 17.27 8.14 2.50
N ARG A 225 17.50 7.91 3.79
CA ARG A 225 16.47 7.58 4.76
C ARG A 225 16.13 8.81 5.59
N PHE A 226 14.87 9.21 5.58
CA PHE A 226 14.36 10.22 6.50
C PHE A 226 14.10 9.61 7.87
N ARG A 227 14.61 10.26 8.92
CA ARG A 227 14.39 9.87 10.32
C ARG A 227 13.86 11.04 11.11
N ARG A 228 12.75 10.85 11.81
CA ARG A 228 12.23 11.84 12.77
C ARG A 228 12.84 11.56 14.14
N LEU A 229 13.49 12.57 14.71
CA LEU A 229 14.18 12.49 15.99
C LEU A 229 13.30 12.99 17.14
N GLY A 230 12.32 13.84 16.83
CA GLY A 230 11.49 14.53 17.84
C GLY A 230 12.21 15.76 18.39
N TYR A 231 11.50 16.56 19.21
CA TYR A 231 12.14 17.69 19.87
C TYR A 231 13.05 17.20 21.00
N PRO A 232 14.32 17.63 21.05
CA PRO A 232 15.12 17.40 22.23
C PRO A 232 14.42 18.09 23.41
N GLY A 233 14.06 17.30 24.42
CA GLY A 233 13.50 17.84 25.66
C GLY A 233 14.49 18.77 26.36
N PRO A 234 14.04 19.57 27.34
CA PRO A 234 14.95 20.39 28.13
C PRO A 234 16.04 19.51 28.76
N PHE A 235 17.30 19.87 28.54
CA PHE A 235 18.42 19.17 29.18
C PHE A 235 18.29 19.32 30.68
N ALA A 236 18.33 18.21 31.42
CA ALA A 236 18.44 18.26 32.87
C ALA A 236 19.73 19.02 33.23
N PRO A 237 19.68 19.95 34.21
CA PRO A 237 20.89 20.61 34.67
C PRO A 237 21.90 19.58 35.16
N GLU A 238 23.17 19.79 34.85
CA GLU A 238 24.25 18.93 35.36
C GLU A 238 24.30 19.01 36.89
N ALA A 239 24.76 17.94 37.55
CA ALA A 239 24.73 17.82 39.00
C ALA A 239 25.52 18.93 39.72
N ASP A 240 26.53 19.49 39.06
CA ASP A 240 27.39 20.57 39.54
C ASP A 240 26.96 21.96 39.03
N ALA A 241 25.84 22.03 38.30
CA ALA A 241 25.33 23.23 37.62
C ALA A 241 26.31 23.87 36.61
N THR A 242 27.37 23.16 36.22
CA THR A 242 28.27 23.62 35.17
C THR A 242 27.55 23.53 33.84
N LYS A 243 27.52 24.65 33.08
CA LYS A 243 26.92 24.66 31.74
C LYS A 243 27.96 24.18 30.73
N ARG A 244 27.63 23.15 29.96
CA ARG A 244 28.43 22.76 28.80
C ARG A 244 28.50 23.92 27.81
N MET A 245 29.70 24.21 27.32
CA MET A 245 29.89 25.07 26.17
C MET A 245 29.60 24.26 24.89
N GLY A 246 28.76 24.79 24.00
CA GLY A 246 28.39 24.16 22.72
C GLY A 246 27.59 25.11 21.83
N SER A 247 27.49 24.82 20.52
CA SER A 247 26.63 25.58 19.61
C SER A 247 25.16 25.22 19.87
N LEU A 248 24.34 26.22 20.22
CA LEU A 248 22.91 26.07 20.47
C LEU A 248 22.07 26.58 19.29
N ILE A 249 22.70 26.85 18.15
CA ILE A 249 22.04 27.38 16.95
C ILE A 249 22.35 26.43 15.79
N PRO A 250 21.34 25.78 15.19
CA PRO A 250 19.92 25.82 15.56
C PRO A 250 19.63 25.17 16.92
N SER A 251 18.54 25.58 17.58
CA SER A 251 18.20 25.15 18.94
C SER A 251 17.72 23.72 19.03
N ALA A 252 17.29 23.13 17.91
CA ALA A 252 16.88 21.74 17.83
C ALA A 252 16.99 21.21 16.39
N ASP A 253 17.57 20.02 16.25
CA ASP A 253 17.44 19.17 15.08
C ASP A 253 16.36 18.13 15.38
N ILE A 254 15.25 18.19 14.64
CA ILE A 254 14.06 17.36 14.93
C ILE A 254 13.88 16.20 13.92
N ALA A 255 14.71 16.18 12.87
CA ALA A 255 14.79 15.09 11.91
C ALA A 255 16.20 15.04 11.28
N SER A 256 16.46 13.99 10.52
CA SER A 256 17.70 13.84 9.74
C SER A 256 17.44 13.11 8.43
N LEU A 257 18.30 13.37 7.44
CA LEU A 257 18.45 12.52 6.26
C LEU A 257 19.75 11.76 6.36
N VAL A 258 19.66 10.43 6.29
CA VAL A 258 20.79 9.50 6.36
C VAL A 258 21.04 8.95 4.97
N GLN A 259 22.19 9.24 4.38
CA GLN A 259 22.60 8.62 3.12
C GLN A 259 22.93 7.14 3.34
N LEU A 260 22.40 6.29 2.48
CA LEU A 260 22.62 4.84 2.52
C LEU A 260 23.60 4.40 1.43
N ARG A 261 24.48 3.46 1.78
CA ARG A 261 25.28 2.70 0.81
C ARG A 261 24.47 1.51 0.29
N ALA A 262 24.98 0.87 -0.76
CA ALA A 262 24.37 -0.32 -1.36
C ALA A 262 24.22 -1.51 -0.38
N ASP A 263 25.08 -1.60 0.64
CA ASP A 263 24.99 -2.60 1.72
C ASP A 263 23.99 -2.22 2.83
N GLY A 264 23.32 -1.06 2.71
CA GLY A 264 22.38 -0.52 3.68
C GLY A 264 23.02 0.23 4.85
N SER A 265 24.36 0.31 4.91
CA SER A 265 25.07 1.07 5.94
C SER A 265 24.87 2.58 5.77
N SER A 266 24.86 3.31 6.89
CA SER A 266 24.83 4.78 6.87
C SER A 266 26.18 5.33 6.44
N ARG A 267 26.16 6.28 5.51
CA ARG A 267 27.34 7.06 5.10
C ARG A 267 27.36 8.39 5.83
N ASP A 268 26.73 9.40 5.22
CA ASP A 268 26.71 10.76 5.71
C ASP A 268 25.30 11.10 6.22
N VAL A 269 25.22 12.02 7.18
CA VAL A 269 23.96 12.45 7.80
C VAL A 269 23.89 13.96 7.78
N ILE A 270 22.79 14.51 7.28
CA ILE A 270 22.45 15.92 7.45
C ILE A 270 21.30 16.04 8.44
N GLN A 271 21.45 16.95 9.39
CA GLN A 271 20.41 17.26 10.37
C GLN A 271 19.42 18.26 9.78
N LEU A 272 18.14 18.09 10.12
CA LEU A 272 17.05 18.91 9.67
C LEU A 272 16.43 19.65 10.87
N SER A 273 16.46 20.96 10.79
CA SER A 273 16.01 21.87 11.85
C SER A 273 14.79 22.66 11.36
N PRO A 274 13.85 23.02 12.25
CA PRO A 274 12.70 23.83 11.87
C PRO A 274 13.10 25.18 11.27
N GLY A 275 12.40 25.61 10.22
CA GLY A 275 12.63 26.91 9.56
C GLY A 275 13.86 26.95 8.64
N ARG A 276 14.55 25.82 8.43
CA ARG A 276 15.63 25.71 7.46
C ARG A 276 15.25 24.73 6.36
N ASP A 277 15.26 25.22 5.12
CA ASP A 277 15.20 24.38 3.94
C ASP A 277 16.59 23.79 3.64
N VAL A 278 16.61 22.57 3.13
CA VAL A 278 17.84 21.88 2.71
C VAL A 278 17.75 21.58 1.22
N LEU A 279 18.68 22.14 0.46
CA LEU A 279 18.79 21.93 -0.97
C LEU A 279 19.80 20.83 -1.29
N ILE A 280 19.40 19.89 -2.15
CA ILE A 280 20.21 18.75 -2.60
C ILE A 280 20.45 18.88 -4.10
N GLY A 281 21.71 18.76 -4.52
CA GLY A 281 22.07 18.89 -5.93
C GLY A 281 23.51 18.48 -6.25
N ARG A 282 23.82 18.40 -7.55
CA ARG A 282 25.16 18.07 -8.04
C ARG A 282 26.12 19.26 -7.95
N GLU A 283 25.61 20.47 -8.14
CA GLU A 283 26.41 21.69 -8.25
C GLU A 283 26.03 22.76 -7.22
N ARG A 284 24.75 22.79 -6.81
CA ARG A 284 24.21 23.77 -5.86
C ARG A 284 23.40 23.06 -4.78
N GLY A 285 23.60 23.47 -3.54
CA GLY A 285 22.79 23.05 -2.41
C GLY A 285 23.57 23.03 -1.10
N ASP A 286 22.85 22.73 -0.02
CA ASP A 286 23.42 22.42 1.29
C ASP A 286 24.11 21.05 1.29
N TRP A 287 23.62 20.11 0.47
CA TRP A 287 24.20 18.78 0.32
C TRP A 287 24.53 18.50 -1.15
N ILE A 288 25.82 18.54 -1.47
CA ILE A 288 26.33 18.51 -2.84
C ILE A 288 26.92 17.14 -3.18
N PHE A 289 26.50 16.56 -4.32
CA PHE A 289 26.98 15.28 -4.84
C PHE A 289 27.64 15.45 -6.22
N PRO A 290 28.87 15.98 -6.29
CA PRO A 290 29.48 16.42 -7.56
C PRO A 290 29.77 15.26 -8.54
N TYR A 291 29.90 14.04 -8.02
CA TYR A 291 30.26 12.85 -8.78
C TYR A 291 29.06 12.02 -9.24
N ASP A 292 27.83 12.45 -8.95
CA ASP A 292 26.62 11.73 -9.35
C ASP A 292 26.07 12.32 -10.67
N PRO A 293 26.33 11.71 -11.85
CA PRO A 293 25.89 12.25 -13.14
C PRO A 293 24.36 12.26 -13.31
N SER A 294 23.66 11.40 -12.56
CA SER A 294 22.20 11.32 -12.58
C SER A 294 21.55 12.45 -11.78
N MET A 295 22.34 13.20 -11.00
CA MET A 295 21.86 14.32 -10.22
C MET A 295 21.92 15.65 -11.02
N SER A 296 20.79 16.36 -11.12
CA SER A 296 20.74 17.75 -11.59
C SER A 296 21.54 18.71 -10.71
N GLY A 297 21.96 19.85 -11.27
CA GLY A 297 22.72 20.88 -10.55
C GLY A 297 22.01 21.34 -9.26
N GLN A 298 20.70 21.55 -9.35
CA GLN A 298 19.74 21.63 -8.25
C GLN A 298 18.69 20.55 -8.51
N HIS A 299 18.49 19.61 -7.58
CA HIS A 299 17.71 18.40 -7.85
C HIS A 299 16.47 18.28 -6.97
N ALA A 300 16.66 18.35 -5.65
CA ALA A 300 15.57 18.18 -4.69
C ALA A 300 15.71 19.19 -3.56
N GLN A 301 14.59 19.55 -2.94
CA GLN A 301 14.56 20.40 -1.77
C GLN A 301 13.75 19.72 -0.67
N ILE A 302 14.27 19.76 0.55
CA ILE A 302 13.52 19.46 1.76
C ILE A 302 13.10 20.79 2.36
N ARG A 303 11.80 21.08 2.33
CA ARG A 303 11.23 22.28 2.93
C ARG A 303 10.84 22.02 4.36
N SER A 304 11.06 23.01 5.23
CA SER A 304 10.53 22.97 6.59
C SER A 304 9.19 23.70 6.64
N GLU A 305 8.11 22.99 6.99
CA GLU A 305 6.75 23.53 7.06
C GLU A 305 6.12 23.15 8.41
N ASP A 306 5.83 24.14 9.28
CA ASP A 306 5.10 23.95 10.55
C ASP A 306 5.55 22.72 11.39
N ALA A 307 6.87 22.54 11.49
CA ALA A 307 7.57 21.43 12.16
C ALA A 307 7.58 20.07 11.43
N ASP A 308 7.01 19.98 10.23
CA ASP A 308 7.18 18.87 9.31
C ASP A 308 8.21 19.19 8.21
N PHE A 309 8.52 18.16 7.42
CA PHE A 309 9.42 18.26 6.28
C PHE A 309 8.72 17.77 5.02
N VAL A 310 8.80 18.56 3.97
CA VAL A 310 8.18 18.28 2.68
C VAL A 310 9.28 18.14 1.64
N LEU A 311 9.31 17.00 0.97
CA LEU A 311 10.19 16.73 -0.16
C LEU A 311 9.58 17.31 -1.43
N VAL A 312 10.38 18.09 -2.15
CA VAL A 312 9.99 18.76 -3.39
C VAL A 312 11.03 18.46 -4.47
N ASP A 313 10.58 18.03 -5.65
CA ASP A 313 11.43 17.98 -6.84
C ASP A 313 11.69 19.42 -7.34
N ALA A 314 12.95 19.79 -7.49
CA ALA A 314 13.36 21.14 -7.90
C ALA A 314 13.44 21.30 -9.43
N GLY A 315 12.57 20.60 -10.17
CA GLY A 315 12.62 20.53 -11.63
C GLY A 315 13.79 19.71 -12.15
N SER A 316 14.11 18.61 -11.46
CA SER A 316 15.20 17.73 -11.84
C SER A 316 14.95 17.01 -13.17
N ARG A 317 16.03 16.57 -13.83
CA ARG A 317 15.92 15.85 -15.12
C ARG A 317 15.34 14.44 -14.93
N ASN A 318 15.80 13.76 -13.89
CA ASN A 318 15.45 12.37 -13.64
C ASN A 318 14.29 12.21 -12.67
N GLY A 319 13.85 13.28 -12.01
CA GLY A 319 12.81 13.25 -11.01
C GLY A 319 13.32 12.81 -9.63
N VAL A 320 12.48 13.04 -8.63
CA VAL A 320 12.65 12.55 -7.26
C VAL A 320 11.64 11.45 -7.00
N ALA A 321 12.04 10.37 -6.33
CA ALA A 321 11.12 9.27 -6.00
C ALA A 321 11.15 8.87 -4.52
N ILE A 322 10.05 8.31 -4.05
CA ILE A 322 9.89 7.71 -2.72
C ILE A 322 9.71 6.20 -2.88
N ALA A 323 10.33 5.41 -2.02
CA ALA A 323 10.08 3.97 -1.98
C ALA A 323 8.66 3.68 -1.49
N ALA A 324 7.95 2.81 -2.19
CA ALA A 324 6.57 2.46 -1.88
C ALA A 324 6.46 1.78 -0.51
N ARG A 325 5.79 2.46 0.41
CA ARG A 325 5.45 1.93 1.74
C ARG A 325 3.96 1.64 1.81
N GLY A 326 3.61 0.37 1.65
CA GLY A 326 2.21 -0.03 1.55
C GLY A 326 1.65 0.30 0.16
N ALA A 327 0.37 0.68 0.10
CA ALA A 327 -0.30 1.04 -1.15
C ALA A 327 -0.14 2.54 -1.42
N MET A 328 0.46 2.88 -2.55
CA MET A 328 0.59 4.26 -3.02
C MET A 328 -0.28 4.50 -4.25
N PRO A 329 -1.06 5.59 -4.30
CA PRO A 329 -1.88 5.90 -5.46
C PRO A 329 -1.01 6.29 -6.65
N LEU A 330 -1.41 5.84 -7.83
CA LEU A 330 -0.87 6.24 -9.12
C LEU A 330 -1.98 6.92 -9.94
N LYS A 331 -1.61 7.99 -10.62
CA LYS A 331 -2.44 8.74 -11.57
C LYS A 331 -2.01 8.42 -13.00
N ASP A 332 -2.79 8.90 -13.96
CA ASP A 332 -2.35 8.92 -15.36
C ASP A 332 -1.05 9.74 -15.48
N GLY A 333 -0.05 9.20 -16.17
CA GLY A 333 1.28 9.79 -16.29
C GLY A 333 2.25 9.47 -15.16
N SER A 334 1.81 8.82 -14.08
CA SER A 334 2.69 8.46 -12.96
C SER A 334 3.84 7.57 -13.39
N ARG A 335 5.02 7.80 -12.81
CA ARG A 335 6.23 7.02 -13.10
C ARG A 335 6.60 6.15 -11.90
N ILE A 336 6.96 4.90 -12.16
CA ILE A 336 7.52 3.99 -11.18
C ILE A 336 8.81 3.38 -11.69
N LEU A 337 9.76 3.13 -10.78
CA LEU A 337 10.99 2.39 -11.06
C LEU A 337 10.95 1.07 -10.28
N VAL A 338 11.09 -0.04 -11.00
CA VAL A 338 11.18 -1.40 -10.46
C VAL A 338 12.43 -2.07 -11.02
N GLY A 339 13.35 -2.48 -10.15
CA GLY A 339 14.71 -2.85 -10.59
C GLY A 339 15.38 -1.68 -11.32
N ASP A 340 15.83 -1.87 -12.56
CA ASP A 340 16.33 -0.77 -13.40
C ASP A 340 15.28 -0.25 -14.42
N LYS A 341 14.06 -0.78 -14.41
CA LYS A 341 13.01 -0.45 -15.39
C LYS A 341 12.17 0.73 -14.93
N LEU A 342 12.25 1.83 -15.69
CA LEU A 342 11.37 2.98 -15.54
C LEU A 342 10.09 2.77 -16.36
N LEU A 343 8.94 2.71 -15.68
CA LEU A 343 7.62 2.54 -16.27
C LEU A 343 6.80 3.81 -16.07
N ARG A 344 6.15 4.29 -17.12
CA ARG A 344 5.07 5.28 -17.06
C ARG A 344 3.73 4.57 -17.12
N VAL A 345 2.84 4.93 -16.21
CA VAL A 345 1.45 4.50 -16.18
C VAL A 345 0.63 5.39 -17.10
N GLU A 346 -0.17 4.78 -17.96
CA GLU A 346 -1.22 5.46 -18.71
C GLU A 346 -2.57 4.80 -18.40
N ILE A 347 -3.53 5.62 -18.01
CA ILE A 347 -4.91 5.23 -17.70
C ILE A 347 -5.79 5.84 -18.79
N PRO A 348 -6.21 5.05 -19.79
CA PRO A 348 -7.07 5.54 -20.86
C PRO A 348 -8.40 6.03 -20.28
N ALA A 349 -8.84 7.19 -20.77
CA ALA A 349 -10.13 7.80 -20.42
C ALA A 349 -11.32 7.03 -20.98
#